data_AF-A0A3M6AVL3-F1
#
_entry.id   AF-A0A3M6AVL3-F1
#
_cell.length_a   1.000
_cell.length_b   1.000
_cell.length_c   1.000
_cell.angle_alpha   90.00
_cell.angle_beta   90.00
_cell.angle_gamma   90.00
#
_symmetry.space_group_name_H-M   'P 1'
#
loop_
_entity.id
_entity.type
_entity.pdbx_description
1 polymer ?
#
loop_
_entity_poly.entity_id
_entity_poly.type
_entity_poly.pdbx_seq_one_letter_code
_entity_poly.pdbx_strand_id
1 'polypeptide(L)' 'MGDIPLGCFAYGWFEMPIERPPLPHLQAWYERLKTRPAYRKAVMSPLT' A
#
# COMPACT_ATOMS: atom_id res chain seq x y z
N MET A 1 -8.35 11.99 4.84
CA MET A 1 -6.98 12.55 4.68
C MET A 1 -5.91 11.73 5.38
N GLY A 2 -6.20 11.07 6.52
CA GLY A 2 -5.20 10.30 7.28
C GLY A 2 -4.56 9.11 6.54
N ASP A 3 -5.23 8.55 5.52
CA ASP A 3 -4.70 7.41 4.76
C ASP A 3 -3.63 7.79 3.73
N ILE A 4 -3.46 9.08 3.41
CA ILE A 4 -2.54 9.49 2.33
C ILE A 4 -1.07 9.24 2.72
N PRO A 5 -0.57 9.73 3.88
CA PRO A 5 0.83 9.51 4.24
C PRO A 5 1.14 8.02 4.44
N LEU A 6 0.30 7.31 5.19
CA LEU A 6 0.50 5.89 5.46
C LEU A 6 0.33 5.03 4.19
N GLY A 7 -0.61 5.40 3.31
CA GLY A 7 -0.83 4.72 2.04
C GLY A 7 0.38 4.78 1.11
N CYS A 8 1.12 5.89 1.10
CA CYS A 8 2.37 6.00 0.34
C CYS A 8 3.43 4.99 0.80
N PHE A 9 3.59 4.81 2.13
CA PHE A 9 4.55 3.84 2.68
C PHE A 9 4.03 2.39 2.60
N ALA A 10 2.72 2.19 2.68
CA ALA A 10 2.11 0.87 2.64
C ALA A 10 2.45 0.11 1.35
N TYR A 11 2.50 0.80 0.20
CA TYR A 11 2.92 0.19 -1.05
C TYR A 11 4.33 -0.42 -0.95
N GLY A 12 5.31 0.36 -0.48
CA GLY A 12 6.66 -0.14 -0.23
C GLY A 12 6.69 -1.32 0.73
N TRP A 13 6.00 -1.21 1.87
CA TRP A 13 5.88 -2.28 2.85
C TRP A 13 5.31 -3.59 2.25
N PHE A 14 4.32 -3.48 1.36
CA PHE A 14 3.65 -4.64 0.78
C PHE A 14 4.40 -5.30 -0.39
N GLU A 15 5.17 -4.54 -1.17
CA GLU A 15 5.88 -5.06 -2.36
C GLU A 15 7.34 -5.46 -2.08
N MET A 16 7.97 -4.98 -1.00
CA MET A 16 9.33 -5.38 -0.65
C MET A 16 9.41 -6.89 -0.28
N PRO A 17 10.47 -7.60 -0.69
CA PRO A 17 10.65 -9.02 -0.40
C PRO A 17 11.15 -9.25 1.05
N ILE A 18 10.33 -8.86 2.02
CA ILE A 18 10.57 -9.03 3.46
C ILE A 18 9.53 -9.95 4.08
N GLU A 19 9.94 -10.75 5.08
CA GLU A 19 9.02 -11.55 5.88
C GLU A 19 8.14 -10.64 6.74
N ARG A 20 6.84 -10.94 6.79
CA ARG A 20 5.84 -10.08 7.43
C ARG A 20 4.86 -10.90 8.27
N PRO A 21 4.51 -10.44 9.48
CA PRO A 21 3.47 -11.06 10.26
C PRO A 21 2.10 -10.88 9.57
N PRO A 22 1.14 -11.79 9.81
CA PRO A 22 -0.20 -11.66 9.28
C PRO A 22 -0.93 -10.47 9.92
N LEU A 23 -1.26 -9.46 9.11
CA LEU A 23 -1.99 -8.26 9.52
C LEU A 23 -3.26 -8.08 8.66
N PRO A 24 -4.33 -8.87 8.92
CA PRO A 24 -5.47 -9.00 8.01
C PRO A 24 -6.22 -7.68 7.76
N HIS A 25 -6.38 -6.85 8.79
CA HIS A 25 -7.05 -5.55 8.65
C HIS A 25 -6.21 -4.53 7.87
N LEU A 26 -4.88 -4.56 8.04
CA LEU A 26 -3.95 -3.71 7.29
C LEU A 26 -3.93 -4.12 5.82
N GLN A 27 -3.90 -5.43 5.55
CA GLN A 27 -3.98 -5.96 4.19
C GLN A 27 -5.31 -5.60 3.51
N ALA A 28 -6.45 -5.79 4.19
CA ALA A 28 -7.74 -5.42 3.66
C ALA A 28 -7.85 -3.92 3.37
N TRP A 29 -7.24 -3.08 4.20
CA TRP A 29 -7.14 -1.64 3.94
C TRP A 29 -6.27 -1.32 2.71
N TYR A 30 -5.11 -1.95 2.58
CA TYR A 30 -4.24 -1.79 1.40
C TYR A 30 -4.93 -2.22 0.11
N GLU A 31 -5.66 -3.33 0.10
CA GLU A 31 -6.44 -3.76 -1.06
C GLU A 31 -7.51 -2.73 -1.45
N ARG A 32 -8.16 -2.06 -0.48
CA ARG A 32 -9.07 -0.94 -0.78
C ARG A 32 -8.34 0.28 -1.35
N LEU A 33 -7.08 0.53 -1.01
CA LEU A 33 -6.29 1.61 -1.62
C LEU A 33 -5.97 1.30 -3.08
N LYS A 34 -5.62 0.05 -3.40
CA LYS A 34 -5.31 -0.40 -4.77
C LYS A 34 -6.46 -0.24 -5.75
N THR A 35 -7.72 -0.20 -5.30
CA THR A 35 -8.88 0.05 -6.17
C THR A 35 -8.97 1.51 -6.66
N ARG A 36 -8.28 2.45 -5.99
CA ARG A 36 -8.38 3.89 -6.30
C ARG A 36 -7.50 4.25 -7.51
N PRO A 37 -8.05 4.80 -8.60
CA PRO A 37 -7.27 5.18 -9.78
C PRO A 37 -6.12 6.16 -9.47
N ALA A 38 -6.36 7.14 -8.59
CA ALA A 38 -5.35 8.10 -8.19
C ALA A 38 -4.18 7.45 -7.42
N TYR A 39 -4.47 6.45 -6.59
CA TYR A 39 -3.45 5.73 -5.82
C TYR A 39 -2.56 4.90 -6.76
N ARG A 40 -3.17 4.16 -7.69
CA ARG A 40 -2.43 3.40 -8.72
C ARG A 40 -1.51 4.31 -9.55
N LYS A 41 -2.02 5.48 -9.95
CA LYS A 41 -1.26 6.44 -10.77
C LYS A 41 -0.10 7.10 -10.02
N ALA A 42 -0.30 7.45 -8.75
CA ALA A 42 0.63 8.31 -8.02
C ALA A 42 1.57 7.55 -7.06
N VAL A 43 1.20 6.36 -6.61
CA VAL A 43 1.92 5.62 -5.55
C VAL A 43 2.49 4.30 -6.07
N MET A 44 1.74 3.56 -6.90
CA MET A 44 2.13 2.23 -7.38
C MET A 44 3.10 2.27 -8.58
N SER A 45 4.16 3.07 -8.48
CA SER A 45 5.27 3.03 -9.45
C SER A 45 6.24 1.90 -9.13
N PRO A 46 7.09 1.47 -10.07
CA PRO A 46 8.15 0.50 -9.77
C PRO A 46 8.99 0.97 -8.59
N LEU A 47 9.17 0.10 -7.59
CA LEU A 47 10.13 0.33 -6.50
C LEU A 47 11.52 0.09 -7.09
N THR A 48 12.31 1.17 -7.17
CA THR A 48 13.68 1.14 -7.71
C THR A 48 14.67 1.29 -6.58
#